data_AF-A0A0F9CMS2-F1
#
_entry.id   AF-A0A0F9CMS2-F1
#
_cell.length_a   1.000
_cell.length_b   1.000
_cell.length_c   1.000
_cell.angle_alpha   90.00
_cell.angle_beta   90.00
_cell.angle_gamma   90.00
#
_symmetry.space_group_name_H-M   'P 1'
#
loop_
_entity.id
_entity.type
_entity.pdbx_description
1 polymer ?
#
loop_
_entity_poly.entity_id
_entity_poly.type
_entity_poly.pdbx_seq_one_letter_code
_entity_poly.pdbx_strand_id
1 'polypeptide(L)' 'KKLQTIVSTHSIDVLYRLTEIDPEDSKILFLKKSQGDILQYNEKKIDEIEDFLNANTDPRRLNL' A
#
# COMPACT_ATOMS: atom_id res chain seq x y z
N LYS A 1 3.18 -20.76 16.11
CA LYS A 1 2.05 -19.91 15.66
C LYS A 1 2.60 -18.99 14.57
N LYS A 2 1.97 -18.90 13.39
CA LYS A 2 2.33 -17.83 12.43
C LYS A 2 1.82 -16.51 12.99
N LEU A 3 2.66 -15.47 12.97
CA LEU A 3 2.31 -14.13 13.42
C LEU A 3 1.71 -13.36 12.24
N GLN A 4 0.57 -12.70 12.46
CA GLN A 4 0.00 -11.76 11.50
C GLN A 4 0.37 -10.34 11.96
N THR A 5 0.89 -9.53 11.05
CA THR A 5 1.29 -8.14 11.32
C THR A 5 0.41 -7.20 10.52
N ILE A 6 -0.09 -6.14 11.17
CA ILE A 6 -0.86 -5.07 10.53
C ILE A 6 -0.13 -3.76 10.79
N VAL A 7 0.13 -3.02 9.72
CA VAL A 7 0.75 -1.68 9.78
C VAL A 7 -0.21 -0.70 9.11
N SER A 8 -0.48 0.42 9.77
CA SER A 8 -1.20 1.56 9.18
C SER A 8 -0.25 2.74 9.13
N THR A 9 -0.12 3.37 7.96
CA THR A 9 0.86 4.43 7.73
C THR A 9 0.40 5.35 6.60
N HIS A 10 0.84 6.61 6.66
CA HIS A 10 0.78 7.54 5.53
C HIS A 10 2.16 7.81 4.91
N SER A 11 3.23 7.21 5.45
CA SER A 11 4.61 7.45 5.00
C SER A 11 4.92 6.69 3.70
N ILE A 12 5.51 7.40 2.74
CA ILE A 12 6.04 6.80 1.50
C ILE A 12 7.26 5.93 1.77
N ASP A 13 8.07 6.29 2.77
CA ASP A 13 9.30 5.56 3.12
C ASP A 13 8.99 4.15 3.59
N VAL A 14 7.81 3.93 4.19
CA VAL A 14 7.33 2.59 4.54
C VAL A 14 7.00 1.78 3.29
N LEU A 15 6.44 2.39 2.24
CA LEU A 15 6.19 1.69 0.98
C LEU A 15 7.51 1.29 0.30
N TYR A 16 8.50 2.18 0.25
CA TYR A 16 9.85 1.83 -0.21
C TYR A 16 10.45 0.69 0.61
N ARG A 17 10.33 0.74 1.94
CA ARG A 17 10.88 -0.32 2.78
C ARG A 17 10.15 -1.65 2.61
N LEU A 18 8.85 -1.63 2.30
CA LEU A 18 8.08 -2.84 2.04
C LEU A 18 8.50 -3.51 0.73
N THR A 19 8.79 -2.74 -0.33
CA THR A 19 9.31 -3.29 -1.60
C THR A 19 10.72 -3.86 -1.44
N GLU A 20 11.55 -3.29 -0.55
CA GLU A 20 12.87 -3.85 -0.24
C GLU A 20 12.83 -5.14 0.58
N ILE A 21 11.86 -5.29 1.49
CA ILE A 21 11.73 -6.48 2.35
C ILE A 21 10.99 -7.60 1.63
N ASP A 22 10.04 -7.25 0.77
CA ASP A 22 9.14 -8.17 0.04
C ASP A 22 8.57 -9.30 0.91
N PRO A 23 7.79 -8.98 1.97
CA PRO A 23 7.20 -9.99 2.82
C PRO A 23 6.26 -10.91 2.03
N GLU A 24 6.47 -12.23 2.18
CA GLU A 24 5.58 -13.25 1.63
C GLU A 24 4.13 -13.08 2.12
N ASP A 25 3.17 -13.36 1.25
CA ASP A 25 1.71 -13.33 1.54
C ASP A 25 1.25 -11.97 2.11
N SER A 26 1.79 -10.88 1.57
CA SER A 26 1.46 -9.52 1.95
C SER A 26 0.38 -8.92 1.05
N LYS A 27 -0.42 -8.04 1.65
CA LYS A 27 -1.46 -7.26 0.97
C LYS A 27 -1.35 -5.81 1.40
N ILE A 28 -1.38 -4.90 0.43
CA ILE A 28 -1.37 -3.46 0.70
C ILE A 28 -2.76 -2.92 0.37
N LEU A 29 -3.40 -2.28 1.36
CA LEU A 29 -4.71 -1.68 1.20
C LEU A 29 -4.58 -0.16 1.20
N PHE A 30 -4.90 0.47 0.08
CA PHE A 30 -5.08 1.92 0.00
C PHE A 30 -6.48 2.25 0.46
N LEU A 31 -6.60 3.13 1.44
CA LEU A 31 -7.87 3.53 2.02
C LEU A 31 -8.20 4.97 1.61
N LYS A 32 -9.44 5.21 1.17
CA LYS A 32 -9.94 6.54 0.80
C LYS A 32 -11.34 6.74 1.35
N LYS A 33 -11.54 7.84 2.06
CA LYS A 33 -12.87 8.26 2.51
C LYS A 33 -13.55 9.04 1.38
N SER A 34 -14.76 8.62 1.00
CA SER A 34 -15.58 9.33 0.01
C SER A 34 -16.28 10.54 0.62
N GLN A 35 -16.84 11.40 -0.22
CA GLN A 35 -17.65 12.55 0.21
C GLN A 35 -18.91 12.14 0.98
N GLY A 36 -19.41 10.92 0.75
CA GLY A 36 -20.59 10.37 1.43
C GLY A 36 -20.27 9.65 2.74
N ASP A 37 -19.10 9.87 3.34
CA ASP A 37 -18.65 9.21 4.58
C ASP A 37 -18.47 7.67 4.44
N ILE A 38 -18.18 7.18 3.23
CA ILE A 38 -17.93 5.76 2.96
C ILE A 38 -16.43 5.52 2.85
N LEU A 39 -15.90 4.55 3.62
CA LEU A 39 -14.52 4.11 3.50
C LEU A 39 -14.39 3.11 2.32
N GLN A 40 -13.65 3.51 1.30
CA GLN A 40 -13.31 2.68 0.15
C GLN A 40 -11.89 2.13 0.29
N TYR A 41 -11.64 0.97 -0.30
CA TYR A 41 -10.30 0.41 -0.38
C TYR A 41 -9.94 -0.07 -1.77
N ASN A 42 -8.65 -0.11 -2.07
CA ASN A 42 -8.07 -0.78 -3.21
C ASN A 42 -6.90 -1.64 -2.74
N GLU A 43 -6.89 -2.90 -3.16
CA GLU A 43 -5.80 -3.83 -2.86
C GLU A 43 -4.75 -3.74 -3.95
N LYS A 44 -3.49 -3.62 -3.53
CA LYS A 44 -2.30 -3.69 -4.38
C LYS A 44 -1.35 -4.73 -3.85
N LYS A 45 -0.72 -5.44 -4.77
CA LYS A 45 0.42 -6.30 -4.47
C LYS A 45 1.71 -5.49 -4.38
N ILE A 46 2.74 -6.06 -3.77
CA ILE A 46 4.04 -5.39 -3.58
C ILE A 46 4.72 -5.08 -4.93
N ASP A 47 4.64 -5.99 -5.90
CA ASP A 47 5.18 -5.81 -7.26
C ASP A 47 4.57 -4.59 -7.95
N GLU A 48 3.25 -4.39 -7.84
CA GLU A 48 2.59 -3.19 -8.35
C GLU A 48 3.11 -1.90 -7.66
N ILE A 49 3.39 -1.94 -6.35
CA ILE A 49 3.95 -0.79 -5.63
C ILE A 49 5.35 -0.49 -6.11
N GLU A 50 6.17 -1.51 -6.28
CA GLU A 50 7.52 -1.39 -6.79
C GLU A 50 7.53 -0.76 -8.19
N ASP A 51 6.65 -1.20 -9.08
CA ASP A 51 6.49 -0.64 -10.43
C ASP A 51 6.17 0.87 -10.39
N PHE A 52 5.24 1.29 -9.54
CA PHE A 52 4.91 2.71 -9.39
C PHE A 52 6.10 3.52 -8.86
N LEU A 53 6.78 3.02 -7.82
CA LEU A 53 7.92 3.71 -7.21
C LEU A 53 9.08 3.83 -8.21
N ASN A 54 9.38 2.76 -8.96
CA ASN A 54 10.39 2.75 -10.01
C ASN A 54 10.06 3.71 -11.17
N ALA A 55 8.78 3.89 -11.46
CA ALA A 55 8.29 4.89 -12.42
C ALA A 55 8.25 6.33 -11.84
N ASN A 56 8.84 6.59 -10.67
CA ASN A 56 8.76 7.87 -9.94
C ASN A 56 7.31 8.34 -9.70
N THR A 57 6.37 7.41 -9.60
CA THR A 57 4.96 7.67 -9.36
C THR A 57 4.62 7.35 -7.91
N ASP A 58 4.09 8.33 -7.17
CA ASP A 58 3.65 8.12 -5.79
C ASP A 58 2.36 7.28 -5.74
N PRO A 59 2.39 6.02 -5.28
CA PRO A 59 1.22 5.13 -5.29
C PRO A 59 0.07 5.67 -4.45
N ARG A 60 0.37 6.51 -3.44
CA ARG A 60 -0.63 7.10 -2.53
C ARG A 60 -1.48 8.17 -3.22
N ARG A 61 -1.07 8.65 -4.40
CA ARG A 61 -1.77 9.68 -5.18
C ARG A 61 -2.60 9.11 -6.32
N LEU A 62 -2.53 7.80 -6.55
CA LEU A 62 -3.35 7.15 -7.55
C LEU A 62 -4.81 7.27 -7.11
N ASN A 63 -5.63 7.89 -7.96
CA ASN A 63 -7.06 7.95 -7.71
C ASN A 63 -7.62 6.52 -7.81
N LEU A 64 -8.17 6.04 -6.68
CA LEU A 64 -9.08 4.89 -6.67
C LEU A 64 -10.28 5.15 -7.57
#